data_AF-A0A1I5I9C9-F1
#
_entry.id   AF-A0A1I5I9C9-F1
#
_cell.length_a   1.000
_cell.length_b   1.000
_cell.length_c   1.000
_cell.angle_alpha   90.00
_cell.angle_beta   90.00
_cell.angle_gamma   90.00
#
_symmetry.space_group_name_H-M   'P 1'
#
loop_
_entity.id
_entity.type
_entity.pdbx_description
1 polymer ?
#
loop_
_entity_poly.entity_id
_entity_poly.type
_entity_poly.pdbx_seq_one_letter_code
_entity_poly.pdbx_strand_id
1 'polypeptide(L)'
;MLPRIPPERALPAAPVVLARYLVAHAQVRRPSTLQRWCAAVAAAHDVAGYQSPTRDEQVRTVLAGIRRTHRTRPARVAAAAPADLRAMLEPLDPAHDRDARDRALLLIGFAAALRRSELAALGIGDLLVDAEGLRVFIAASKIDQKALGHTRGLAYGTDLRTCPVRAWQAWLEHRGAGLAGAAVACGVNGVYPAGEAVAFVRVDRWGNLGRSPRVPSLESWPTAQPRPGSVGTGRGTRCAAGSPPPPMPAARRR
;
A
#
# COMPACT_ATOMS: atom_id res chain seq x y z
N MET A 1 -4.57 49.57 -0.83
CA MET A 1 -5.89 48.90 -0.83
C MET A 1 -5.65 47.43 -1.19
N LEU A 2 -5.49 46.55 -0.20
CA LEU A 2 -5.32 45.12 -0.47
C LEU A 2 -6.65 44.57 -1.00
N PRO A 3 -6.68 43.85 -2.14
CA PRO A 3 -7.93 43.29 -2.65
C PRO A 3 -8.53 42.35 -1.59
N ARG A 4 -9.81 42.56 -1.26
CA ARG A 4 -10.61 41.66 -0.42
C ARG A 4 -10.51 40.25 -1.02
N ILE A 5 -9.89 39.34 -0.30
CA ILE A 5 -9.84 37.92 -0.68
C ILE A 5 -11.28 37.39 -0.56
N PRO A 6 -11.91 36.91 -1.65
CA PRO A 6 -13.24 36.30 -1.55
C PRO A 6 -13.18 35.09 -0.60
N PRO A 7 -14.28 34.73 0.09
CA PRO A 7 -14.28 33.58 0.99
C PRO A 7 -13.88 32.32 0.22
N GLU A 8 -12.68 31.80 0.51
CA GLU A 8 -12.13 30.67 -0.20
C GLU A 8 -12.93 29.41 0.17
N ARG A 9 -13.56 28.77 -0.82
CA ARG A 9 -14.24 27.49 -0.63
C ARG A 9 -13.19 26.39 -0.58
N ALA A 10 -13.29 25.53 0.43
CA ALA A 10 -12.41 24.36 0.56
C ALA A 10 -12.58 23.35 -0.58
N LEU A 11 -13.77 23.30 -1.21
CA LEU A 11 -14.09 22.38 -2.29
C LEU A 11 -15.17 22.95 -3.24
N PRO A 12 -14.97 22.93 -4.57
CA PRO A 12 -13.69 22.73 -5.24
C PRO A 12 -12.74 23.90 -4.95
N ALA A 13 -11.50 23.60 -4.60
CA ALA A 13 -10.48 24.60 -4.35
C ALA A 13 -10.00 25.21 -5.68
N ALA A 14 -9.84 26.52 -5.73
CA ALA A 14 -9.30 27.20 -6.90
C ALA A 14 -7.80 26.89 -7.07
N PRO A 15 -7.30 26.63 -8.30
CA PRO A 15 -5.88 26.36 -8.54
C PRO A 15 -4.93 27.43 -7.99
N VAL A 16 -5.31 28.71 -8.10
CA VAL A 16 -4.53 29.84 -7.58
C VAL A 16 -4.37 29.81 -6.06
N VAL A 17 -5.40 29.36 -5.33
CA VAL A 17 -5.36 29.24 -3.86
C VAL A 17 -4.38 28.14 -3.47
N LEU A 18 -4.47 26.98 -4.12
CA LEU A 18 -3.52 25.89 -3.89
C LEU A 18 -2.09 26.30 -4.24
N ALA A 19 -1.88 26.98 -5.36
CA ALA A 19 -0.57 27.48 -5.77
C ALA A 19 0.04 28.42 -4.70
N ARG A 20 -0.74 29.39 -4.20
CA ARG A 20 -0.30 30.31 -3.14
C ARG A 20 0.02 29.57 -1.85
N TYR A 21 -0.82 28.61 -1.47
CA TYR A 21 -0.61 27.79 -0.28
C TYR A 21 0.72 27.01 -0.36
N LEU A 22 1.02 26.40 -1.52
CA LEU A 22 2.28 25.68 -1.72
C LEU A 22 3.50 26.59 -1.63
N VAL A 23 3.44 27.80 -2.20
CA VAL A 23 4.52 28.80 -2.10
C VAL A 23 4.73 29.26 -0.66
N ALA A 24 3.64 29.57 0.06
CA ALA A 24 3.71 30.01 1.46
C ALA A 24 4.39 28.98 2.37
N HIS A 25 4.28 27.69 2.04
CA HIS A 25 4.88 26.60 2.82
C HIS A 25 6.20 26.07 2.25
N ALA A 26 6.69 26.57 1.12
CA ALA A 26 7.91 26.10 0.47
C ALA A 26 9.19 26.29 1.30
N GLN A 27 9.23 27.33 2.13
CA GLN A 27 10.40 27.63 2.98
C GLN A 27 10.49 26.74 4.22
N VAL A 28 9.35 26.29 4.74
CA VAL A 28 9.28 25.55 6.02
C VAL A 28 8.98 24.06 5.84
N ARG A 29 8.60 23.62 4.65
CA ARG A 29 8.29 22.21 4.35
C ARG A 29 9.14 21.69 3.18
N ARG A 30 9.50 20.41 3.27
CA ARG A 30 10.19 19.71 2.19
C ARG A 30 9.28 19.59 0.96
N PRO A 31 9.82 19.67 -0.28
CA PRO A 31 9.02 19.52 -1.50
C PRO A 31 8.20 18.22 -1.56
N SER A 32 8.70 17.13 -0.98
CA SER A 32 7.98 15.85 -0.88
C SER A 32 6.72 15.92 -0.01
N THR A 33 6.73 16.78 1.02
CA THR A 33 5.56 17.02 1.88
C THR A 33 4.48 17.76 1.10
N LEU A 34 4.87 18.80 0.37
CA LEU A 34 3.96 19.58 -0.48
C LEU A 34 3.34 18.74 -1.60
N GLN A 35 4.12 17.83 -2.19
CA GLN A 35 3.61 16.87 -3.17
C GLN A 35 2.58 15.91 -2.54
N ARG A 36 2.82 15.43 -1.32
CA ARG A 36 1.86 14.59 -0.59
C ARG A 36 0.56 15.34 -0.29
N TRP A 37 0.64 16.63 0.06
CA TRP A 37 -0.54 17.47 0.24
C TRP A 37 -1.34 17.61 -1.06
N CYS A 38 -0.68 17.82 -2.20
CA CYS A 38 -1.36 17.83 -3.49
C CYS A 38 -2.08 16.51 -3.76
N ALA A 39 -1.45 15.37 -3.50
CA ALA A 39 -2.12 14.07 -3.66
C ALA A 39 -3.37 13.94 -2.77
N ALA A 40 -3.32 14.44 -1.53
CA ALA A 40 -4.48 14.44 -0.63
C ALA A 40 -5.60 15.39 -1.14
N VAL A 41 -5.24 16.57 -1.63
CA VAL A 41 -6.19 17.51 -2.25
C VAL A 41 -6.84 16.89 -3.48
N ALA A 42 -6.06 16.23 -4.34
CA ALA A 42 -6.58 15.53 -5.51
C ALA A 42 -7.57 14.43 -5.13
N ALA A 43 -7.21 13.58 -4.18
CA ALA A 43 -8.08 12.52 -3.68
C ALA A 43 -9.39 13.07 -3.09
N ALA A 44 -9.33 14.18 -2.33
CA ALA A 44 -10.51 14.82 -1.77
C ALA A 44 -11.46 15.37 -2.86
N HIS A 45 -10.91 15.91 -3.95
CA HIS A 45 -11.71 16.36 -5.09
C HIS A 45 -12.30 15.19 -5.87
N ASP A 46 -11.51 14.15 -6.13
CA ASP A 46 -11.94 12.96 -6.86
C ASP A 46 -13.10 12.26 -6.10
N VAL A 47 -12.99 12.09 -4.77
CA VAL A 47 -14.05 11.51 -3.93
C VAL A 47 -15.33 12.35 -3.94
N ALA A 48 -15.21 13.67 -4.06
CA ALA A 48 -16.35 14.57 -4.13
C ALA A 48 -16.87 14.82 -5.56
N GLY A 49 -16.33 14.14 -6.57
CA GLY A 49 -16.76 14.25 -7.97
C GLY A 49 -16.33 15.55 -8.66
N TYR A 50 -15.35 16.28 -8.13
CA TYR A 50 -14.81 17.49 -8.74
C TYR A 50 -13.50 17.23 -9.47
N GLN A 51 -13.18 18.05 -10.48
CA GLN A 51 -11.86 18.07 -11.09
C GLN A 51 -10.82 18.58 -10.08
N SER A 52 -9.72 17.83 -9.90
CA SER A 52 -8.65 18.24 -9.01
C SER A 52 -7.91 19.51 -9.51
N PRO A 53 -7.73 20.54 -8.66
CA PRO A 53 -6.93 21.72 -8.97
C PRO A 53 -5.44 21.40 -9.15
N THR A 54 -4.98 20.23 -8.71
CA THR A 54 -3.58 19.82 -8.88
C THR A 54 -3.21 19.50 -10.33
N ARG A 55 -4.22 19.29 -11.19
CA ARG A 55 -4.01 19.03 -12.63
C ARG A 55 -3.80 20.31 -13.42
N ASP A 56 -4.14 21.46 -12.84
CA ASP A 56 -3.95 22.78 -13.43
C ASP A 56 -2.46 23.09 -13.65
N GLU A 57 -2.14 23.69 -14.79
CA GLU A 57 -0.75 23.97 -15.18
C GLU A 57 -0.08 24.97 -14.24
N GLN A 58 -0.83 25.92 -13.67
CA GLN A 58 -0.29 26.88 -12.70
C GLN A 58 0.27 26.15 -11.47
N VAL A 59 -0.48 25.17 -10.94
CA VAL A 59 -0.07 24.40 -9.77
C VAL A 59 1.14 23.51 -10.10
N ARG A 60 1.14 22.89 -11.29
CA ARG A 60 2.25 22.05 -11.75
C ARG A 60 3.54 22.86 -11.92
N THR A 61 3.45 24.04 -12.53
CA THR A 61 4.56 24.97 -12.71
C THR A 61 5.12 25.44 -11.38
N VAL A 62 4.26 25.82 -10.42
CA VAL A 62 4.67 26.22 -9.07
C VAL A 62 5.39 25.09 -8.34
N LEU A 63 4.83 23.87 -8.35
CA LEU A 63 5.49 22.70 -7.75
C LEU A 63 6.85 22.40 -8.39
N ALA A 64 6.96 22.51 -9.72
CA ALA A 64 8.22 22.34 -10.43
C ALA A 64 9.26 23.41 -10.02
N GLY A 65 8.83 24.67 -9.88
CA GLY A 65 9.63 25.77 -9.33
C GLY A 65 10.16 25.45 -7.93
N ILE A 66 9.26 25.11 -7.01
CA ILE A 66 9.61 24.76 -5.61
C ILE A 66 10.63 23.62 -5.56
N ARG A 67 10.47 22.56 -6.37
CA ARG A 67 11.42 21.44 -6.43
C ARG A 67 12.79 21.85 -6.95
N ARG A 68 12.85 22.78 -7.90
CA ARG A 68 14.13 23.30 -8.45
C ARG A 68 14.86 24.14 -7.42
N THR A 69 14.15 25.02 -6.72
CA THR A 69 14.71 25.93 -5.71
C THR A 69 15.13 25.19 -4.44
N HIS A 70 14.29 24.28 -3.94
CA HIS A 70 14.50 23.58 -2.66
C HIS A 70 15.02 22.15 -2.85
N ARG A 71 15.96 21.93 -3.79
CA ARG A 71 16.57 20.61 -4.02
C ARG A 71 17.11 20.04 -2.72
N THR A 72 16.37 19.11 -2.15
CA THR A 72 16.76 18.42 -0.92
C THR A 72 17.28 17.05 -1.31
N ARG A 73 18.57 16.77 -1.09
CA ARG A 73 19.06 15.39 -1.17
C ARG A 73 18.29 14.57 -0.14
N PRO A 74 17.63 13.46 -0.52
CA PRO A 74 16.98 12.59 0.45
C PRO A 74 18.03 12.15 1.47
N ALA A 75 17.80 12.47 2.75
CA ALA A 75 18.62 11.93 3.83
C ALA A 75 18.51 10.40 3.76
N ARG A 76 19.63 9.74 3.50
CA ARG A 76 19.70 8.27 3.53
C ARG A 76 20.05 7.87 4.95
N VAL A 77 19.18 7.10 5.58
CA VAL A 77 19.49 6.43 6.85
C VAL A 77 20.47 5.30 6.55
N ALA A 78 21.41 5.04 7.45
CA ALA A 78 22.29 3.89 7.35
C ALA A 78 21.46 2.61 7.20
N ALA A 79 21.93 1.67 6.37
CA ALA A 79 21.28 0.37 6.27
C ALA A 79 21.41 -0.36 7.61
N ALA A 80 20.35 -1.05 8.03
CA ALA A 80 20.41 -1.90 9.22
C ALA A 80 21.48 -2.99 9.02
N ALA A 81 22.34 -3.15 10.02
CA ALA A 81 23.36 -4.18 10.04
C ALA A 81 22.83 -5.45 10.73
N PRO A 82 23.48 -6.62 10.55
CA PRO A 82 23.12 -7.82 11.29
C PRO A 82 23.16 -7.65 12.82
N ALA A 83 24.02 -6.76 13.34
CA ALA A 83 24.06 -6.44 14.78
C ALA A 83 22.78 -5.73 15.24
N ASP A 84 22.27 -4.78 14.45
CA ASP A 84 21.02 -4.07 14.75
C ASP A 84 19.85 -5.06 14.75
N LEU A 85 19.82 -5.98 13.78
CA LEU A 85 18.79 -7.02 13.70
C LEU A 85 18.81 -7.91 14.95
N ARG A 86 19.99 -8.36 15.40
CA ARG A 86 20.09 -9.15 16.64
C ARG A 86 19.59 -8.38 17.85
N ALA A 87 19.95 -7.10 17.97
CA ALA A 87 19.48 -6.26 19.07
C ALA A 87 17.94 -6.08 19.04
N MET A 88 17.33 -5.96 17.87
CA MET A 88 15.88 -5.91 17.72
C MET A 88 15.18 -7.23 18.07
N LEU A 89 15.86 -8.36 17.89
CA LEU A 89 15.31 -9.70 18.17
C LEU A 89 15.48 -10.12 19.64
N GLU A 90 16.42 -9.52 20.38
CA GLU A 90 16.70 -9.86 21.78
C GLU A 90 15.47 -9.80 22.70
N PRO A 91 14.62 -8.74 22.67
CA PRO A 91 13.47 -8.66 23.57
C PRO A 91 12.26 -9.49 23.11
N LEU A 92 12.32 -10.15 21.96
CA LEU A 92 11.17 -10.84 21.36
C LEU A 92 11.19 -12.33 21.72
N ASP A 93 10.22 -12.76 22.51
CA ASP A 93 10.07 -14.15 22.93
C ASP A 93 9.18 -14.94 21.95
N PRO A 94 9.72 -15.93 21.21
CA PRO A 94 8.94 -16.70 20.24
C PRO A 94 7.79 -17.52 20.85
N ALA A 95 7.72 -17.67 22.19
CA ALA A 95 6.56 -18.26 22.86
C ALA A 95 5.30 -17.38 22.79
N HIS A 96 5.44 -16.08 22.51
CA HIS A 96 4.31 -15.17 22.34
C HIS A 96 4.00 -14.97 20.86
N ASP A 97 2.72 -15.03 20.50
CA ASP A 97 2.23 -14.95 19.12
C ASP A 97 2.68 -13.67 18.39
N ARG A 98 2.60 -12.52 19.05
CA ARG A 98 3.03 -11.23 18.54
C ARG A 98 4.53 -11.18 18.28
N ASP A 99 5.32 -11.69 19.22
CA ASP A 99 6.77 -11.65 19.13
C ASP A 99 7.25 -12.64 18.06
N ALA A 100 6.66 -13.84 17.99
CA ALA A 100 6.90 -14.78 16.90
C ALA A 100 6.62 -14.15 15.53
N ARG A 101 5.50 -13.42 15.39
CA ARG A 101 5.16 -12.65 14.18
C ARG A 101 6.21 -11.60 13.85
N ASP A 102 6.57 -10.75 14.81
CA ASP A 102 7.49 -9.64 14.58
C ASP A 102 8.91 -10.15 14.28
N ARG A 103 9.35 -11.24 14.94
CA ARG A 103 10.60 -11.95 14.61
C ARG A 103 10.60 -12.47 13.18
N ALA A 104 9.55 -13.17 12.76
CA ALA A 104 9.44 -13.69 11.40
C ALA A 104 9.44 -12.55 10.37
N LEU A 105 8.71 -11.47 10.63
CA LEU A 105 8.65 -10.29 9.77
C LEU A 105 10.02 -9.64 9.61
N LEU A 106 10.75 -9.43 10.71
CA LEU A 106 12.10 -8.83 10.70
C LEU A 106 13.09 -9.72 9.96
N LEU A 107 13.13 -11.02 10.26
CA LEU A 107 14.08 -11.96 9.67
C LEU A 107 13.85 -12.18 8.18
N ILE A 108 12.60 -12.41 7.76
CA ILE A 108 12.25 -12.57 6.34
C ILE A 108 12.50 -11.26 5.60
N GLY A 109 12.04 -10.13 6.16
CA GLY A 109 12.22 -8.82 5.56
C GLY A 109 13.68 -8.47 5.33
N PHE A 110 14.54 -8.77 6.31
CA PHE A 110 15.98 -8.56 6.22
C PHE A 110 16.63 -9.51 5.21
N ALA A 111 16.39 -10.82 5.32
CA ALA A 111 17.06 -11.84 4.51
C ALA A 111 16.67 -11.76 3.02
N ALA A 112 15.41 -11.44 2.71
CA ALA A 112 14.94 -11.27 1.33
C ALA A 112 15.07 -9.82 0.82
N ALA A 113 15.60 -8.90 1.63
CA ALA A 113 15.71 -7.47 1.33
C ALA A 113 14.39 -6.82 0.87
N LEU A 114 13.29 -7.20 1.52
CA LEU A 114 11.94 -6.79 1.14
C LEU A 114 11.62 -5.36 1.59
N ARG A 115 10.89 -4.65 0.74
CA ARG A 115 10.29 -3.36 1.11
C ARG A 115 9.08 -3.59 2.00
N ARG A 116 8.75 -2.59 2.82
CA ARG A 116 7.55 -2.58 3.67
C ARG A 116 6.25 -2.96 2.94
N SER A 117 6.10 -2.51 1.69
CA SER A 117 4.89 -2.76 0.90
C SER A 117 4.86 -4.18 0.34
N GLU A 118 6.02 -4.77 0.09
CA GLU A 118 6.14 -6.17 -0.34
C GLU A 118 5.79 -7.07 0.84
N LEU A 119 6.39 -6.84 2.02
CA LEU A 119 6.04 -7.57 3.26
C LEU A 119 4.55 -7.48 3.62
N ALA A 120 3.95 -6.30 3.51
CA ALA A 120 2.54 -6.09 3.84
C ALA A 120 1.58 -6.75 2.84
N ALA A 121 2.04 -7.07 1.63
CA ALA A 121 1.25 -7.70 0.59
C ALA A 121 1.38 -9.23 0.59
N LEU A 122 2.32 -9.82 1.35
CA LEU A 122 2.51 -11.26 1.40
C LEU A 122 1.28 -11.99 1.98
N GLY A 123 0.82 -13.01 1.27
CA GLY A 123 -0.07 -14.05 1.76
C GLY A 123 0.71 -15.27 2.24
N ILE A 124 0.09 -16.11 3.09
CA ILE A 124 0.69 -17.37 3.57
C ILE A 124 1.10 -18.26 2.39
N GLY A 125 0.30 -18.29 1.31
CA GLY A 125 0.58 -19.07 0.10
C GLY A 125 1.84 -18.63 -0.66
N ASP A 126 2.34 -17.42 -0.43
CA ASP A 126 3.58 -16.96 -1.05
C ASP A 126 4.83 -17.50 -0.35
N LEU A 127 4.66 -18.05 0.86
CA LEU A 127 5.73 -18.47 1.76
C LEU A 127 5.74 -19.99 1.91
N LEU A 128 6.47 -20.65 1.02
CA LEU A 128 6.54 -22.12 0.94
C LEU A 128 7.83 -22.64 1.54
N VAL A 129 7.72 -23.47 2.58
CA VAL A 129 8.89 -24.15 3.17
C VAL A 129 9.20 -25.40 2.35
N ASP A 130 10.47 -25.57 1.96
CA ASP A 130 11.01 -26.77 1.33
C ASP A 130 12.23 -27.30 2.11
N ALA A 131 12.88 -28.34 1.58
CA ALA A 131 14.05 -28.96 2.22
C ALA A 131 15.25 -28.00 2.22
N GLU A 132 15.33 -27.12 1.22
CA GLU A 132 16.40 -26.16 1.02
C GLU A 132 16.19 -24.86 1.83
N GLY A 133 14.95 -24.53 2.20
CA GLY A 133 14.62 -23.39 3.04
C GLY A 133 13.21 -22.84 2.83
N LEU A 134 13.12 -21.53 2.58
CA LEU A 134 11.87 -20.79 2.43
C LEU A 134 11.79 -20.06 1.07
N ARG A 135 10.83 -20.54 0.29
CA ARG A 135 10.16 -19.98 -0.88
C ARG A 135 9.44 -18.66 -0.64
N VAL A 136 9.91 -17.48 -1.05
CA VAL A 136 9.13 -16.22 -0.94
C VAL A 136 8.77 -15.67 -2.30
N PHE A 137 7.50 -15.74 -2.69
CA PHE A 137 6.99 -15.12 -3.92
C PHE A 137 6.58 -13.66 -3.68
N ILE A 138 7.01 -12.76 -4.56
CA ILE A 138 6.72 -11.32 -4.46
C ILE A 138 5.98 -10.93 -5.73
N ALA A 139 4.66 -10.75 -5.64
CA ALA A 139 3.80 -10.48 -6.80
C ALA A 139 4.08 -9.13 -7.47
N ALA A 140 4.44 -8.10 -6.70
CA ALA A 140 4.76 -6.78 -7.23
C ALA A 140 5.86 -6.14 -6.39
N SER A 141 6.87 -5.58 -7.07
CA SER A 141 7.95 -4.82 -6.43
C SER A 141 8.00 -3.42 -6.98
N LYS A 142 8.58 -2.47 -6.22
CA LYS A 142 8.68 -1.08 -6.68
C LYS A 142 9.42 -0.93 -8.03
N ILE A 143 10.34 -1.84 -8.33
CA ILE A 143 11.13 -1.82 -9.57
C ILE A 143 10.46 -2.62 -10.70
N ASP A 144 9.46 -3.42 -10.37
CA ASP A 144 8.70 -4.22 -11.32
C ASP A 144 7.45 -3.47 -11.76
N GLN A 145 7.63 -2.55 -12.72
CA GLN A 145 6.55 -1.72 -13.27
C GLN A 145 5.48 -2.55 -13.99
N LYS A 146 5.76 -3.81 -14.34
CA LYS A 146 4.86 -4.73 -15.03
C LYS A 146 4.20 -5.75 -14.10
N ALA A 147 4.55 -5.76 -12.80
CA ALA A 147 4.05 -6.72 -11.81
C ALA A 147 4.14 -8.19 -12.27
N LEU A 148 5.25 -8.55 -12.93
CA LEU A 148 5.53 -9.93 -13.33
C LEU A 148 5.84 -10.84 -12.13
N GLY A 149 6.27 -10.23 -11.03
CA GLY A 149 6.61 -10.91 -9.79
C GLY A 149 7.95 -11.63 -9.86
N HIS A 150 8.50 -11.97 -8.70
CA HIS A 150 9.72 -12.78 -8.61
C HIS A 150 9.79 -13.56 -7.29
N THR A 151 10.52 -14.66 -7.31
CA THR A 151 10.73 -15.53 -6.13
C THR A 151 12.12 -15.30 -5.53
N ARG A 152 12.18 -15.26 -4.19
CA ARG A 152 13.42 -15.25 -3.41
C ARG A 152 13.49 -16.52 -2.57
N GLY A 153 14.60 -17.24 -2.66
CA GLY A 153 14.90 -18.37 -1.78
C GLY A 153 15.68 -17.91 -0.57
N LEU A 154 15.25 -18.33 0.62
CA LEU A 154 15.92 -18.09 1.90
C LEU A 154 16.40 -19.42 2.47
N ALA A 155 17.70 -19.62 2.57
CA ALA A 155 18.25 -20.83 3.18
C ALA A 155 18.03 -20.85 4.70
N TYR A 156 18.12 -22.06 5.30
CA TYR A 156 18.22 -22.19 6.75
C TYR A 156 19.47 -21.48 7.29
N GLY A 157 19.27 -20.65 8.31
CA GLY A 157 20.38 -20.05 9.05
C GLY A 157 21.03 -21.06 10.00
N THR A 158 22.36 -20.96 10.13
CA THR A 158 23.15 -21.77 11.10
C THR A 158 22.78 -21.44 12.54
N ASP A 159 22.57 -20.16 12.84
CA ASP A 159 22.10 -19.71 14.15
C ASP A 159 20.57 -19.80 14.22
N LEU A 160 20.08 -20.58 15.19
CA LEU A 160 18.67 -20.78 15.45
C LEU A 160 17.95 -19.47 15.77
N ARG A 161 18.63 -18.52 16.43
CA ARG A 161 18.05 -17.24 16.85
C ARG A 161 17.78 -16.31 15.68
N THR A 162 18.48 -16.49 14.56
CA THR A 162 18.39 -15.61 13.39
C THR A 162 17.95 -16.35 12.12
N CYS A 163 17.42 -17.57 12.24
CA CYS A 163 16.99 -18.35 11.08
C CYS A 163 15.60 -17.90 10.61
N PRO A 164 15.46 -17.33 9.38
CA PRO A 164 14.17 -16.85 8.88
C PRO A 164 13.16 -17.99 8.66
N VAL A 165 13.63 -19.17 8.25
CA VAL A 165 12.77 -20.34 8.00
C VAL A 165 12.14 -20.85 9.30
N ARG A 166 12.95 -20.97 10.36
CA ARG A 166 12.46 -21.41 11.68
C ARG A 166 11.55 -20.37 12.32
N ALA A 167 11.85 -19.08 12.16
CA ALA A 167 10.99 -18.01 12.65
C ALA A 167 9.61 -18.03 11.94
N TRP A 168 9.58 -18.31 10.63
CA TRP A 168 8.35 -18.51 9.89
C TRP A 168 7.54 -19.71 10.40
N GLN A 169 8.20 -20.85 10.62
CA GLN A 169 7.57 -22.06 11.16
C GLN A 169 6.95 -21.79 12.55
N ALA A 170 7.70 -21.17 13.46
CA ALA A 170 7.21 -20.81 14.79
C ALA A 170 5.99 -19.87 14.73
N TRP A 171 5.97 -18.93 13.78
CA TRP A 171 4.80 -18.07 13.58
C TRP A 171 3.59 -18.84 13.02
N LEU A 172 3.80 -19.81 12.12
CA LEU A 172 2.72 -20.65 11.60
C LEU A 172 2.08 -21.52 12.68
N GLU A 173 2.87 -22.01 13.64
CA GLU A 173 2.39 -22.74 14.82
C GLU A 173 1.39 -21.91 15.62
N HIS A 174 1.73 -20.65 15.93
CA HIS A 174 0.80 -19.70 16.60
C HIS A 174 -0.45 -19.40 15.78
N ARG A 175 -0.35 -19.43 14.45
CA ARG A 175 -1.48 -19.18 13.55
C ARG A 175 -2.46 -20.35 13.48
N GLY A 176 -2.09 -21.53 13.98
CA GLY A 176 -2.85 -22.77 13.76
C GLY A 176 -2.95 -23.15 12.28
N ALA A 177 -2.14 -22.52 11.42
CA ALA A 177 -2.03 -22.84 10.01
C ALA A 177 -0.97 -23.92 9.90
N GLY A 178 -1.40 -25.19 9.83
CA GLY A 178 -0.47 -26.29 9.61
C GLY A 178 0.41 -26.06 8.38
N LEU A 179 1.61 -26.65 8.35
CA LEU A 179 2.56 -26.61 7.23
C LEU A 179 2.01 -27.21 5.91
N ALA A 180 0.73 -27.60 5.89
CA ALA A 180 0.04 -28.22 4.78
C ALA A 180 -0.23 -27.19 3.67
N GLY A 181 0.79 -27.00 2.82
CA GLY A 181 0.64 -26.79 1.38
C GLY A 181 -0.46 -25.85 0.94
N ALA A 182 -0.28 -24.55 1.16
CA ALA A 182 -0.98 -23.55 0.37
C ALA A 182 -0.35 -23.50 -1.04
N ALA A 183 -0.56 -24.55 -1.82
CA ALA A 183 -0.47 -24.51 -3.28
C ALA A 183 -1.69 -23.71 -3.78
N VAL A 184 -1.74 -22.42 -3.47
CA VAL A 184 -2.74 -21.51 -4.03
C VAL A 184 -2.06 -20.78 -5.19
N ALA A 185 -2.60 -21.04 -6.38
CA ALA A 185 -2.14 -20.53 -7.65
C ALA A 185 -1.75 -19.04 -7.57
N CYS A 186 -0.63 -18.69 -8.20
CA CYS A 186 -0.16 -17.33 -8.41
C CYS A 186 -1.26 -16.47 -9.05
N GLY A 187 -2.06 -15.79 -8.22
CA GLY A 187 -2.96 -14.74 -8.65
C GLY A 187 -2.13 -13.51 -8.98
N VAL A 188 -1.95 -13.26 -10.27
CA VAL A 188 -1.46 -11.98 -10.79
C VAL A 188 -2.20 -10.83 -10.08
N ASN A 189 -1.42 -9.92 -9.48
CA ASN A 189 -1.83 -8.68 -8.77
C ASN A 189 -1.93 -8.69 -7.23
N GLY A 190 -1.55 -9.76 -6.51
CA GLY A 190 -1.53 -9.69 -5.02
C GLY A 190 -2.90 -9.46 -4.39
N VAL A 191 -3.97 -9.83 -5.09
CA VAL A 191 -5.34 -9.83 -4.59
C VAL A 191 -5.66 -11.27 -4.19
N TYR A 192 -5.40 -11.62 -2.92
CA TYR A 192 -5.96 -12.84 -2.33
C TYR A 192 -7.47 -12.65 -2.21
N PRO A 193 -8.30 -13.67 -2.53
CA PRO A 193 -9.73 -13.59 -2.27
C PRO A 193 -9.96 -13.23 -0.81
N ALA A 194 -10.91 -12.31 -0.59
CA ALA A 194 -11.17 -11.73 0.72
C ALA A 194 -11.53 -12.83 1.73
N GLY A 195 -10.61 -13.10 2.65
CA GLY A 195 -10.77 -14.10 3.72
C GLY A 195 -9.60 -15.07 3.88
N GLU A 196 -8.73 -15.21 2.87
CA GLU A 196 -7.66 -16.22 2.89
C GLU A 196 -6.26 -15.58 3.08
N ALA A 197 -5.85 -15.59 4.36
CA ALA A 197 -4.48 -15.77 4.82
C ALA A 197 -3.40 -14.75 4.42
N VAL A 198 -3.52 -13.48 4.84
CA VAL A 198 -2.33 -12.60 4.94
C VAL A 198 -1.23 -13.25 5.78
N ALA A 199 0.03 -13.15 5.36
CA ALA A 199 1.16 -13.76 6.06
C ALA A 199 1.36 -13.15 7.45
N PHE A 200 1.28 -11.82 7.54
CA PHE A 200 1.45 -11.06 8.77
C PHE A 200 0.17 -10.28 9.09
N VAL A 201 -0.50 -10.68 10.17
CA VAL A 201 -1.71 -10.04 10.67
C VAL A 201 -1.45 -8.61 11.12
N ARG A 202 -2.43 -7.72 11.17
CA ARG A 202 -2.22 -6.39 11.79
C ARG A 202 -2.21 -6.48 13.32
N VAL A 203 -1.36 -5.69 13.95
CA VAL A 203 -1.44 -5.43 15.40
C VAL A 203 -2.28 -4.17 15.61
N ASP A 204 -3.26 -4.23 16.50
CA ASP A 204 -4.07 -3.08 16.88
C ASP A 204 -3.29 -2.11 17.80
N ARG A 205 -3.92 -1.00 18.17
CA ARG A 205 -3.28 0.02 19.02
C ARG A 205 -2.99 -0.45 20.46
N TRP A 206 -3.58 -1.55 20.90
CA TRP A 206 -3.41 -2.15 22.22
C TRP A 206 -2.42 -3.31 22.21
N GLY A 207 -1.90 -3.69 21.04
CA GLY A 207 -0.93 -4.76 20.92
C GLY A 207 -1.55 -6.12 20.58
N ASN A 208 -2.85 -6.21 20.35
CA ASN A 208 -3.49 -7.47 20.00
C ASN A 208 -3.38 -7.74 18.50
N LEU A 209 -3.21 -9.00 18.13
CA LEU A 209 -3.31 -9.43 16.75
C LEU A 209 -4.77 -9.36 16.29
N GLY A 210 -5.01 -8.64 15.19
CA GLY A 210 -6.33 -8.55 14.59
C GLY A 210 -6.84 -9.93 14.20
N ARG A 211 -8.07 -10.30 14.57
CA ARG A 211 -8.68 -11.52 14.00
C ARG A 211 -8.71 -11.36 12.47
N SER A 212 -8.40 -12.43 11.73
CA SER A 212 -8.55 -12.47 10.27
C SER A 212 -9.86 -11.76 9.91
N PRO A 213 -9.86 -10.79 8.97
CA PRO A 213 -11.10 -10.10 8.67
C PRO A 213 -12.08 -11.13 8.09
N ARG A 214 -13.04 -11.58 8.90
CA ARG A 214 -14.36 -11.87 8.35
C ARG A 214 -14.78 -10.55 7.75
N VAL A 215 -14.82 -10.49 6.43
CA VAL A 215 -15.31 -9.33 5.70
C VAL A 215 -16.66 -8.97 6.35
N PRO A 216 -16.81 -7.80 6.96
CA PRO A 216 -18.14 -7.35 7.35
C PRO A 216 -18.95 -7.32 6.06
N SER A 217 -20.14 -7.93 6.04
CA SER A 217 -21.04 -7.81 4.90
C SER A 217 -21.16 -6.32 4.54
N LEU A 218 -21.26 -6.01 3.25
CA LEU A 218 -21.41 -4.65 2.72
C LEU A 218 -22.53 -3.82 3.41
N GLU A 219 -23.39 -4.47 4.18
CA GLU A 219 -24.45 -3.91 5.00
C GLU A 219 -23.98 -3.20 6.28
N SER A 220 -22.75 -3.44 6.76
CA SER A 220 -22.28 -2.89 8.06
C SER A 220 -21.49 -1.58 7.95
N TRP A 221 -21.34 -1.02 6.75
CA TRP A 221 -20.78 0.32 6.59
C TRP A 221 -21.90 1.32 6.82
N PRO A 222 -21.75 2.31 7.73
CA PRO A 222 -22.75 3.37 7.86
C PRO A 222 -22.82 4.10 6.52
N THR A 223 -23.87 3.80 5.76
CA THR A 223 -24.18 4.51 4.53
C THR A 223 -24.39 5.96 4.95
N ALA A 224 -23.56 6.86 4.41
CA ALA A 224 -23.76 8.29 4.62
C ALA A 224 -25.19 8.61 4.16
N GLN A 225 -26.07 8.89 5.12
CA GLN A 225 -27.43 9.30 4.80
C GLN A 225 -27.34 10.62 4.04
N PRO A 226 -27.94 10.73 2.84
CA PRO A 226 -28.02 12.00 2.15
C PRO A 226 -28.77 13.00 3.03
N ARG A 227 -28.20 14.21 3.17
CA ARG A 227 -28.83 15.29 3.94
C ARG A 227 -30.20 15.60 3.32
N PRO A 228 -31.26 15.81 4.14
CA PRO A 228 -32.54 16.25 3.62
C PRO A 228 -32.39 17.66 3.07
N GLY A 229 -32.63 17.86 1.76
CA GLY A 229 -32.69 19.22 1.20
C GLY A 229 -32.40 19.47 -0.28
N SER A 230 -31.98 18.49 -1.09
CA SER A 230 -31.84 18.73 -2.54
C SER A 230 -33.02 18.16 -3.32
N VAL A 231 -34.09 18.95 -3.40
CA VAL A 231 -35.10 18.81 -4.45
C VAL A 231 -34.42 19.14 -5.77
N GLY A 232 -34.26 18.14 -6.64
CA GLY A 232 -33.66 18.28 -7.96
C GLY A 232 -34.27 17.25 -8.89
N THR A 233 -35.21 17.72 -9.71
CA THR A 233 -36.04 17.00 -10.67
C THR A 233 -35.30 15.98 -11.53
N GLY A 234 -35.88 14.79 -11.64
CA GLY A 234 -35.29 13.66 -12.33
C GLY A 234 -35.13 13.82 -13.84
N ARG A 235 -34.17 13.07 -14.36
CA ARG A 235 -34.27 12.38 -15.64
C ARG A 235 -33.37 11.16 -15.59
N GLY A 236 -33.97 10.00 -15.42
CA GLY A 236 -33.29 8.71 -15.47
C GLY A 236 -32.93 8.37 -16.91
N THR A 237 -31.65 8.13 -17.16
CA THR A 237 -31.19 7.34 -18.30
C THR A 237 -30.37 6.19 -17.76
N ARG A 238 -31.00 5.01 -17.74
CA ARG A 238 -30.34 3.72 -17.52
C ARG A 238 -29.29 3.52 -18.62
N CYS A 239 -28.03 3.36 -18.25
CA CYS A 239 -27.01 2.84 -19.16
C CYS A 239 -27.34 1.35 -19.43
N ALA A 240 -27.81 1.07 -20.64
CA ALA A 240 -27.94 -0.27 -21.17
C ALA A 240 -26.55 -0.89 -21.36
N ALA A 241 -26.44 -2.19 -21.10
CA ALA A 241 -25.28 -3.02 -21.37
C ALA A 241 -24.89 -2.91 -22.86
N GLY A 242 -23.64 -2.57 -23.13
CA GLY A 242 -23.08 -2.56 -24.49
C GLY A 242 -22.86 -3.98 -25.01
N SER A 243 -23.33 -4.23 -26.23
CA SER A 243 -23.09 -5.46 -26.99
C SER A 243 -21.59 -5.71 -27.24
N PRO A 244 -21.16 -6.99 -27.35
CA PRO A 244 -19.76 -7.32 -27.64
C PRO A 244 -19.34 -6.90 -29.06
N PRO A 245 -18.06 -6.57 -29.28
CA PRO A 245 -17.56 -6.13 -30.59
C PRO A 245 -17.52 -7.29 -31.61
N PRO A 246 -17.67 -7.00 -32.92
CA PRO A 246 -17.62 -8.00 -33.98
C PRO A 246 -16.18 -8.51 -34.25
N PRO A 247 -16.02 -9.73 -34.80
CA PRO A 247 -14.70 -10.30 -35.09
C PRO A 247 -13.98 -9.60 -36.25
N MET A 248 -12.65 -9.46 -36.12
CA MET A 248 -11.78 -8.85 -37.12
C MET A 248 -11.64 -9.72 -38.40
N PRO A 249 -11.56 -9.12 -39.59
CA PRO A 249 -11.33 -9.85 -40.84
C PRO A 249 -9.88 -10.31 -41.01
N ALA A 250 -9.72 -11.48 -41.63
CA ALA A 250 -8.45 -12.18 -41.85
C ALA A 250 -7.43 -11.38 -42.67
N ALA A 251 -6.16 -11.46 -42.25
CA ALA A 251 -5.01 -10.85 -42.90
C ALA A 251 -4.84 -11.37 -44.35
N ARG A 252 -4.85 -10.46 -45.32
CA ARG A 252 -4.40 -10.74 -46.69
C ARG A 252 -2.87 -10.79 -46.68
N ARG A 253 -2.31 -11.94 -47.06
CA ARG A 253 -0.90 -12.10 -47.42
C ARG A 253 -0.59 -11.25 -48.66
N ARG A 254 0.48 -10.48 -48.60
CA ARG A 254 1.33 -10.12 -49.73
C ARG A 254 2.76 -10.36 -49.31
#